data_AF-A0A0D7BIW3-F1
#
_entry.id   AF-A0A0D7BIW3-F1
#
_cell.length_a   1.000
_cell.length_b   1.000
_cell.length_c   1.000
_cell.angle_alpha   90.00
_cell.angle_beta   90.00
_cell.angle_gamma   90.00
#
_symmetry.space_group_name_H-M   'P 1'
#
loop_
_entity.id
_entity.type
_entity.pdbx_description
1 polymer ?
#
loop_
_entity_poly.entity_id
_entity_poly.type
_entity_poly.pdbx_seq_one_letter_code
_entity_poly.pdbx_strand_id
1 'polypeptide(L)'
;MHKGTACLNCRRRKVKCDGVKPVCGPCATSTGFDDCEFSDGGLTRTQMLEEQIALLENKIRDMENVPRGGGAAISLFQPYAMDQQQEQASPNFGALSLDSLLPIDVQRTILRNFMRHSLELFFFMDVRRFTQSMLSANPRDRPDVRLVHCVYLWGIHLSNQQVSLAYEVELLARAQSSCSRQNALPPDNVLEWIQSEVLLSQYLFRCARSVEAKYHLATAVSLVLSSRLNHDPRISSSSMPARIPGDLRERFQACWIVSALNNSWTTVHGSPSFLASDERSRIDLPWPVEEPNVSPHHVRLSANGVALSWPFLQPQGAPASHTLDKFLSGFPDDATGSTTLRIKAAALRQQAIQIGLEFDPSASEPAVTFAFPR
;
A
#
# COMPACT_ATOMS: atom_id res chain seq x y z
N MET A 1 52.41 46.88 8.57
CA MET A 1 51.62 46.69 9.81
C MET A 1 50.60 45.58 9.57
N HIS A 2 50.95 44.33 9.87
CA HIS A 2 50.03 43.20 9.69
C HIS A 2 48.98 43.21 10.80
N LYS A 3 47.76 43.61 10.44
CA LYS A 3 46.58 43.52 11.31
C LYS A 3 46.10 42.08 11.28
N GLY A 4 46.18 41.41 12.42
CA GLY A 4 45.47 40.14 12.66
C GLY A 4 46.38 38.92 12.72
N THR A 5 46.98 38.69 13.90
CA THR A 5 47.20 37.36 14.52
C THR A 5 47.91 37.57 15.87
N ALA A 6 47.21 38.20 16.82
CA ALA A 6 47.66 38.21 18.21
C ALA A 6 47.47 36.81 18.80
N CYS A 7 48.44 36.32 19.60
CA CYS A 7 48.29 35.04 20.29
C CYS A 7 47.08 35.05 21.23
N LEU A 8 46.57 33.87 21.58
CA LEU A 8 45.37 33.72 22.41
C LEU A 8 45.53 34.41 23.78
N ASN A 9 46.75 34.39 24.34
CA ASN A 9 47.04 34.96 25.65
C ASN A 9 47.01 36.50 25.63
N CYS A 10 47.68 37.13 24.66
CA CYS A 10 47.61 38.58 24.47
C CYS A 10 46.21 39.07 24.13
N ARG A 11 45.42 38.27 23.39
CA ARG A 11 44.00 38.55 23.12
C ARG A 11 43.16 38.55 24.40
N ARG A 12 43.33 37.56 25.28
CA ARG A 12 42.64 37.50 26.59
C ARG A 12 43.03 38.67 27.50
N ARG A 13 44.32 39.02 27.54
CA ARG A 13 44.85 40.13 28.35
C ARG A 13 44.57 41.52 27.75
N LYS A 14 44.05 41.59 26.52
CA LYS A 14 43.83 42.84 25.76
C LYS A 14 45.09 43.73 25.67
N VAL A 15 46.25 43.10 25.55
CA VAL A 15 47.54 43.79 25.39
C VAL A 15 48.05 43.65 23.96
N LYS A 16 48.93 44.56 23.54
CA LYS A 16 49.47 44.58 22.18
C LYS A 16 50.43 43.40 21.99
N CYS A 17 50.06 42.50 21.07
CA CYS A 17 50.91 41.39 20.65
C CYS A 17 51.83 41.83 19.51
N ASP A 18 53.10 41.47 19.60
CA ASP A 18 54.13 41.65 18.57
C ASP A 18 54.08 40.57 17.48
N GLY A 19 53.52 39.40 17.79
CA GLY A 19 53.21 38.36 16.79
C GLY A 19 54.41 37.52 16.36
N VAL A 20 55.51 37.58 17.12
CA VAL A 20 56.70 36.75 16.92
C VAL A 20 56.40 35.31 17.35
N LYS A 21 56.74 34.34 16.50
CA LYS A 21 56.61 32.89 16.77
C LYS A 21 58.00 32.32 17.13
N PRO A 22 58.10 31.36 18.08
CA PRO A 22 57.03 30.56 18.70
C PRO A 22 56.36 31.22 19.91
N VAL A 23 57.02 32.17 20.59
CA VAL A 23 56.48 32.88 21.76
C VAL A 23 56.57 34.39 21.54
N CYS A 24 55.47 35.08 21.81
CA CYS A 24 55.36 36.53 21.73
C CYS A 24 56.23 37.20 22.81
N GLY A 25 56.89 38.34 22.54
CA GLY A 25 57.74 39.04 23.52
C GLY A 25 57.03 39.37 24.85
N PRO A 26 55.77 39.87 24.84
CA PRO A 26 54.97 40.06 26.05
C PRO A 26 54.65 38.77 26.82
N CYS A 27 54.65 37.63 26.14
CA CYS A 27 54.38 36.32 26.72
C CYS A 27 55.64 35.77 27.38
N ALA A 28 56.79 35.90 26.71
CA ALA A 28 58.10 35.46 27.19
C ALA A 28 58.56 36.18 28.46
N THR A 29 58.10 37.42 28.68
CA THR A 29 58.47 38.23 29.85
C THR A 29 57.54 38.03 31.05
N SER A 30 56.42 37.31 30.91
CA SER A 30 55.48 37.10 32.01
C SER A 30 55.71 35.75 32.67
N THR A 31 56.04 35.74 33.96
CA THR A 31 56.38 34.53 34.76
C THR A 31 55.19 33.68 35.19
N GLY A 32 54.02 33.89 34.58
CA GLY A 32 52.75 33.36 35.07
C GLY A 32 52.03 32.37 34.17
N PHE A 33 52.53 32.05 32.98
CA PHE A 33 51.90 31.08 32.06
C PHE A 33 52.85 30.69 30.93
N ASP A 34 53.04 29.40 30.67
CA ASP A 34 54.03 28.88 29.70
C ASP A 34 53.49 28.69 28.27
N ASP A 35 52.17 28.74 28.06
CA ASP A 35 51.56 28.40 26.77
C ASP A 35 51.21 29.63 25.93
N CYS A 36 52.14 30.07 25.07
CA CYS A 36 51.89 31.07 24.04
C CYS A 36 51.38 30.41 22.75
N GLU A 37 50.08 30.12 22.71
CA GLU A 37 49.47 29.46 21.56
C GLU A 37 48.92 30.47 20.53
N PHE A 38 49.34 30.29 19.27
CA PHE A 38 48.75 30.94 18.11
C PHE A 38 47.83 29.93 17.44
N SER A 39 46.54 30.26 17.27
CA SER A 39 45.59 29.40 16.56
C SER A 39 45.89 29.42 15.06
N ASP A 40 46.86 28.64 14.62
CA ASP A 40 47.04 28.29 13.21
C ASP A 40 46.40 26.93 12.95
N GLY A 41 45.48 26.85 11.98
CA GLY A 41 45.22 25.59 11.28
C GLY A 41 43.85 24.96 11.50
N GLY A 42 42.79 25.64 11.04
CA GLY A 42 41.58 24.96 10.57
C GLY A 42 41.08 25.71 9.35
N LEU A 43 40.76 25.00 8.26
CA LEU A 43 40.16 25.64 7.09
C LEU A 43 38.90 26.38 7.54
N THR A 44 38.81 27.67 7.24
CA THR A 44 37.62 28.42 7.60
C THR A 44 36.43 27.86 6.83
N ARG A 45 35.23 27.94 7.41
CA ARG A 45 33.98 27.55 6.72
C ARG A 45 33.87 28.16 5.32
N THR A 46 34.42 29.36 5.12
CA THR A 46 34.50 30.01 3.81
C THR A 46 35.42 29.28 2.85
N GLN A 47 36.59 28.80 3.28
CA GLN A 47 37.49 28.01 2.44
C GLN A 47 36.91 26.64 2.08
N MET A 48 36.20 25.99 3.02
CA MET A 48 35.47 24.74 2.70
C MET A 48 34.36 24.96 1.67
N LEU A 49 33.65 26.08 1.76
CA LEU A 49 32.62 26.44 0.80
C LEU A 49 33.23 26.80 -0.56
N GLU A 50 34.36 27.52 -0.60
CA GLU A 50 35.09 27.82 -1.82
C GLU A 50 35.60 26.54 -2.51
N GLU A 51 36.09 25.57 -1.74
CA GLU A 51 36.49 24.27 -2.25
C GLU A 51 35.30 23.47 -2.81
N GLN A 52 34.16 23.48 -2.10
CA GLN A 52 32.92 22.86 -2.62
C GLN A 52 32.40 23.54 -3.88
N ILE A 53 32.46 24.88 -3.96
CA ILE A 53 32.06 25.64 -5.14
C ILE A 53 32.96 25.25 -6.32
N ALA A 54 34.29 25.23 -6.14
CA ALA A 54 35.22 24.84 -7.19
C ALA A 54 34.99 23.40 -7.68
N LEU A 55 34.64 22.48 -6.77
CA LEU A 55 34.33 21.09 -7.10
C LEU A 55 33.02 20.97 -7.88
N LEU A 56 31.98 21.70 -7.47
CA LEU A 56 30.68 21.73 -8.16
C LEU A 56 30.78 22.41 -9.53
N GLU A 57 31.54 23.49 -9.65
CA GLU A 57 31.78 24.18 -10.92
C GLU A 57 32.55 23.31 -11.91
N ASN A 58 33.57 22.57 -11.46
CA ASN A 58 34.25 21.59 -12.29
C ASN A 58 33.29 20.48 -12.75
N LYS A 59 32.43 19.99 -11.86
CA LYS A 59 31.45 18.95 -12.21
C LYS A 59 30.40 19.45 -13.19
N ILE A 60 29.94 20.70 -13.05
CA ILE A 60 29.05 21.33 -14.01
C ILE A 60 29.77 21.46 -15.36
N ARG A 61 31.02 21.93 -15.38
CA ARG A 61 31.80 22.03 -16.61
C ARG A 61 32.01 20.67 -17.29
N ASP A 62 32.22 19.61 -16.54
CA ASP A 62 32.35 18.25 -17.07
C ASP A 62 31.01 17.72 -17.63
N MET A 63 29.89 18.07 -16.99
CA MET A 63 28.55 17.75 -17.50
C MET A 63 28.16 18.61 -18.72
N GLU A 64 28.64 19.85 -18.80
CA GLU A 64 28.35 20.80 -19.89
C GLU A 64 29.26 20.58 -21.12
N ASN A 65 30.47 20.07 -20.92
CA ASN A 65 31.41 19.70 -22.00
C ASN A 65 31.15 18.32 -22.61
N VAL A 66 30.08 17.62 -22.21
CA VAL A 66 29.57 16.48 -22.99
C VAL A 66 29.13 17.05 -24.35
N PRO A 67 29.71 16.61 -25.48
CA PRO A 67 29.38 17.18 -26.78
C PRO A 67 27.88 17.01 -27.03
N ARG A 68 27.16 18.13 -27.14
CA ARG A 68 25.79 18.19 -27.65
C ARG A 68 25.80 17.77 -29.13
N GLY A 69 25.88 16.46 -29.34
CA GLY A 69 26.00 15.84 -30.65
C GLY A 69 26.75 14.51 -30.54
N GLY A 70 26.01 13.42 -30.30
CA GLY A 70 26.51 12.06 -30.55
C GLY A 70 26.59 11.08 -29.38
N GLY A 71 25.96 11.33 -28.24
CA GLY A 71 25.82 10.35 -27.15
C GLY A 71 24.34 10.19 -26.79
N ALA A 72 23.83 8.96 -26.88
CA ALA A 72 22.41 8.61 -26.78
C ALA A 72 21.65 9.45 -25.75
N ALA A 73 20.79 10.34 -26.25
CA ALA A 73 19.62 10.71 -25.48
C ALA A 73 18.97 9.39 -25.08
N ILE A 74 18.93 9.09 -23.77
CA ILE A 74 17.96 8.15 -23.25
C ILE A 74 16.63 8.82 -23.55
N SER A 75 16.11 8.59 -24.75
CA SER A 75 14.70 8.66 -25.01
C SER A 75 14.12 7.72 -23.96
N LEU A 76 13.46 8.29 -22.96
CA LEU A 76 12.52 7.53 -22.16
C LEU A 76 11.57 6.92 -23.18
N PHE A 77 11.77 5.64 -23.46
CA PHE A 77 10.85 4.88 -24.26
C PHE A 77 9.57 4.85 -23.45
N GLN A 78 8.65 5.75 -23.77
CA GLN A 78 7.34 5.80 -23.18
C GLN A 78 6.61 4.58 -23.72
N PRO A 79 6.41 3.51 -22.94
CA PRO A 79 5.89 2.24 -23.46
C PRO A 79 4.46 2.38 -24.00
N TYR A 80 3.81 3.51 -23.72
CA TYR A 80 2.48 3.91 -24.15
C TYR A 80 2.44 4.95 -25.28
N ALA A 81 3.59 5.46 -25.78
CA ALA A 81 3.55 6.42 -26.89
C ALA A 81 3.13 5.78 -28.22
N MET A 82 3.35 4.46 -28.39
CA MET A 82 2.81 3.72 -29.53
C MET A 82 1.30 3.47 -29.41
N ASP A 83 0.76 3.47 -28.20
CA ASP A 83 -0.68 3.26 -27.94
C ASP A 83 -1.51 4.49 -28.37
N GLN A 84 -0.93 5.70 -28.31
CA GLN A 84 -1.61 6.93 -28.74
C GLN A 84 -1.63 7.15 -30.26
N GLN A 85 -0.78 6.45 -31.02
CA GLN A 85 -0.76 6.56 -32.50
C GLN A 85 -1.42 5.35 -33.20
N GLN A 86 -1.67 4.25 -32.50
CA GLN A 86 -2.47 3.12 -33.01
C GLN A 86 -3.98 3.28 -32.82
N GLU A 87 -4.45 4.29 -32.09
CA GLU A 87 -5.88 4.61 -31.93
C GLU A 87 -6.58 5.02 -33.25
N GLN A 88 -5.84 5.26 -34.34
CA GLN A 88 -6.42 5.60 -35.64
C GLN A 88 -6.13 4.59 -36.77
N ALA A 89 -5.37 3.51 -36.51
CA ALA A 89 -5.00 2.55 -37.56
C ALA A 89 -4.85 1.08 -37.11
N SER A 90 -5.34 0.70 -35.93
CA SER A 90 -5.57 -0.72 -35.62
C SER A 90 -6.91 -1.16 -36.23
N PRO A 91 -6.98 -2.28 -36.97
CA PRO A 91 -8.26 -2.86 -37.31
C PRO A 91 -9.02 -3.09 -36.00
N ASN A 92 -10.29 -2.71 -36.01
CA ASN A 92 -11.22 -2.64 -34.87
C ASN A 92 -11.43 -4.00 -34.17
N PHE A 93 -10.40 -4.57 -33.57
CA PHE A 93 -10.44 -5.83 -32.79
C PHE A 93 -10.58 -5.58 -31.28
N GLY A 94 -10.21 -4.38 -30.81
CA GLY A 94 -10.39 -3.96 -29.40
C GLY A 94 -11.84 -3.72 -28.98
N ALA A 95 -12.78 -3.76 -29.93
CA ALA A 95 -14.22 -3.59 -29.70
C ALA A 95 -15.00 -4.91 -29.62
N LEU A 96 -14.34 -6.07 -29.78
CA LEU A 96 -15.01 -7.36 -29.60
C LEU A 96 -15.26 -7.60 -28.10
N SER A 97 -16.54 -7.50 -27.71
CA SER A 97 -17.02 -7.90 -26.38
C SER A 97 -16.45 -9.26 -26.01
N LEU A 98 -16.05 -9.46 -24.75
CA LEU A 98 -15.54 -10.75 -24.30
C LEU A 98 -16.56 -11.88 -24.54
N ASP A 99 -17.85 -11.53 -24.56
CA ASP A 99 -18.95 -12.43 -24.92
C ASP A 99 -18.87 -12.93 -26.37
N SER A 100 -18.14 -12.25 -27.25
CA SER A 100 -17.89 -12.65 -28.64
C SER A 100 -16.60 -13.46 -28.82
N LEU A 101 -15.68 -13.43 -27.86
CA LEU A 101 -14.42 -14.17 -27.91
C LEU A 101 -14.62 -15.65 -27.56
N LEU A 102 -15.56 -15.95 -26.67
CA LEU A 102 -15.79 -17.29 -26.12
C LEU A 102 -17.22 -17.75 -26.42
N PRO A 103 -17.44 -18.99 -26.88
CA PRO A 103 -18.79 -19.56 -26.99
C PRO A 103 -19.54 -19.53 -25.65
N ILE A 104 -20.86 -19.36 -25.69
CA ILE A 104 -21.66 -19.18 -24.46
C ILE A 104 -21.56 -20.37 -23.48
N ASP A 105 -21.39 -21.60 -23.99
CA ASP A 105 -21.22 -22.79 -23.16
C ASP A 105 -19.87 -22.79 -22.42
N VAL A 106 -18.84 -22.23 -23.06
CA VAL A 106 -17.52 -22.03 -22.46
C VAL A 106 -17.60 -20.96 -21.37
N GLN A 107 -18.28 -19.83 -21.64
CA GLN A 107 -18.49 -18.78 -20.63
C GLN A 107 -19.21 -19.33 -19.39
N ARG A 108 -20.30 -20.11 -19.57
CA ARG A 108 -21.02 -20.73 -18.45
C ARG A 108 -20.13 -21.70 -17.65
N THR A 109 -19.29 -22.46 -18.34
CA THR A 109 -18.36 -23.40 -17.71
C THR A 109 -17.28 -22.67 -16.90
N ILE A 110 -16.67 -21.65 -17.48
CA ILE A 110 -15.68 -20.76 -16.84
C ILE A 110 -16.29 -20.11 -15.60
N LEU A 111 -17.49 -19.54 -15.72
CA LEU A 111 -18.19 -18.91 -14.59
C LEU A 111 -18.45 -19.93 -13.47
N ARG A 112 -18.90 -21.14 -13.81
CA ARG A 112 -19.12 -22.20 -12.83
C ARG A 112 -17.83 -22.62 -12.12
N ASN A 113 -16.71 -22.70 -12.84
CA ASN A 113 -15.41 -23.02 -12.25
C ASN A 113 -14.98 -21.94 -11.28
N PHE A 114 -15.08 -20.67 -11.67
CA PHE A 114 -14.78 -19.54 -10.79
C PHE A 114 -15.64 -19.57 -9.52
N MET A 115 -16.97 -19.73 -9.64
CA MET A 115 -17.87 -19.69 -8.50
C MET A 115 -17.57 -20.75 -7.44
N ARG A 116 -17.13 -21.94 -7.86
CA ARG A 116 -16.72 -23.03 -6.94
C ARG A 116 -15.53 -22.64 -6.05
N HIS A 117 -14.64 -21.78 -6.53
CA HIS A 117 -13.44 -21.34 -5.83
C HIS A 117 -13.50 -19.87 -5.37
N SER A 118 -14.66 -19.21 -5.49
CA SER A 118 -14.84 -17.78 -5.22
C SER A 118 -14.28 -17.35 -3.85
N LEU A 119 -14.58 -18.10 -2.79
CA LEU A 119 -14.08 -17.82 -1.43
C LEU A 119 -12.55 -17.96 -1.30
N GLU A 120 -11.95 -18.93 -1.99
CA GLU A 120 -10.50 -19.16 -1.99
C GLU A 120 -9.75 -18.08 -2.78
N LEU A 121 -10.43 -17.50 -3.77
CA LEU A 121 -9.95 -16.38 -4.58
C LEU A 121 -10.25 -15.01 -3.94
N PHE A 122 -10.74 -14.98 -2.70
CA PHE A 122 -11.11 -13.76 -1.98
C PHE A 122 -12.17 -12.92 -2.70
N PHE A 123 -13.14 -13.58 -3.34
CA PHE A 123 -14.32 -12.93 -3.87
C PHE A 123 -15.29 -12.56 -2.74
N PHE A 124 -15.57 -11.27 -2.58
CA PHE A 124 -16.33 -10.71 -1.46
C PHE A 124 -17.70 -10.18 -1.81
N MET A 125 -18.10 -10.23 -3.08
CA MET A 125 -19.44 -9.83 -3.49
C MET A 125 -20.44 -10.98 -3.34
N ASP A 126 -21.73 -10.63 -3.25
CA ASP A 126 -22.81 -11.61 -3.22
C ASP A 126 -22.80 -12.46 -4.50
N VAL A 127 -22.49 -13.74 -4.34
CA VAL A 127 -22.32 -14.70 -5.43
C VAL A 127 -23.60 -14.84 -6.25
N ARG A 128 -24.79 -14.78 -5.63
CA ARG A 128 -26.06 -14.94 -6.33
C ARG A 128 -26.37 -13.73 -7.19
N ARG A 129 -26.27 -12.52 -6.60
CA ARG A 129 -26.47 -11.23 -7.28
C ARG A 129 -25.48 -11.08 -8.43
N PHE A 130 -24.21 -11.40 -8.19
CA PHE A 130 -23.18 -11.32 -9.22
C PHE A 130 -23.39 -12.35 -10.35
N THR A 131 -23.81 -13.57 -10.03
CA THR A 131 -24.12 -14.56 -11.07
C THR A 131 -25.32 -14.12 -11.91
N GLN A 132 -26.33 -13.51 -11.29
CA GLN A 132 -27.49 -12.97 -12.00
C GLN A 132 -27.11 -11.81 -12.92
N SER A 133 -26.27 -10.87 -12.45
CA SER A 133 -25.81 -9.75 -13.27
C SER A 133 -24.97 -10.21 -14.47
N MET A 134 -24.08 -11.18 -14.27
CA MET A 134 -23.31 -11.80 -15.36
C MET A 134 -24.19 -12.42 -16.46
N LEU A 135 -25.35 -12.96 -16.09
CA LEU A 135 -26.29 -13.60 -17.02
C LEU A 135 -27.37 -12.63 -17.55
N SER A 136 -27.37 -11.37 -17.13
CA SER A 136 -28.38 -10.41 -17.55
C SER A 136 -28.26 -10.07 -19.03
N ALA A 137 -29.40 -10.05 -19.71
CA ALA A 137 -29.52 -9.59 -21.09
C ALA A 137 -29.44 -8.06 -21.19
N ASN A 138 -29.68 -7.34 -20.09
CA ASN A 138 -29.62 -5.88 -20.05
C ASN A 138 -28.17 -5.42 -19.82
N PRO A 139 -27.56 -4.67 -20.77
CA PRO A 139 -26.19 -4.20 -20.62
C PRO A 139 -25.94 -3.32 -19.40
N ARG A 140 -26.97 -2.66 -18.87
CA ARG A 140 -26.86 -1.80 -17.69
C ARG A 140 -26.71 -2.58 -16.38
N ASP A 141 -27.17 -3.83 -16.38
CA ASP A 141 -27.11 -4.70 -15.21
C ASP A 141 -25.83 -5.54 -15.22
N ARG A 142 -25.02 -5.47 -16.29
CA ARG A 142 -23.76 -6.21 -16.41
C ARG A 142 -22.71 -5.61 -15.46
N PRO A 143 -21.87 -6.46 -14.83
CA PRO A 143 -20.78 -5.97 -13.99
C PRO A 143 -19.76 -5.14 -14.77
N ASP A 144 -18.95 -4.39 -14.05
CA ASP A 144 -17.81 -3.65 -14.58
C ASP A 144 -16.88 -4.57 -15.38
N VAL A 145 -16.44 -4.06 -16.53
CA VAL A 145 -15.61 -4.80 -17.49
C VAL A 145 -14.32 -5.35 -16.88
N ARG A 146 -13.71 -4.63 -15.92
CA ARG A 146 -12.50 -5.11 -15.20
C ARG A 146 -12.79 -6.40 -14.46
N LEU A 147 -13.93 -6.44 -13.79
CA LEU A 147 -14.34 -7.58 -12.99
C LEU A 147 -14.67 -8.78 -13.88
N VAL A 148 -15.41 -8.54 -14.97
CA VAL A 148 -15.72 -9.56 -15.96
C VAL A 148 -14.45 -10.20 -16.53
N HIS A 149 -13.46 -9.39 -16.90
CA HIS A 149 -12.18 -9.89 -17.43
C HIS A 149 -11.43 -10.75 -16.41
N CYS A 150 -11.33 -10.29 -15.15
CA CYS A 150 -10.66 -11.05 -14.09
C CYS A 150 -11.37 -12.36 -13.76
N VAL A 151 -12.71 -12.38 -13.78
CA VAL A 151 -13.51 -13.59 -13.52
C VAL A 151 -13.31 -14.62 -14.63
N TYR A 152 -13.31 -14.21 -15.90
CA TYR A 152 -13.05 -15.15 -16.99
C TYR A 152 -11.60 -15.64 -17.02
N LEU A 153 -10.64 -14.76 -16.72
CA LEU A 153 -9.23 -15.16 -16.55
C LEU A 153 -9.07 -16.26 -15.51
N TRP A 154 -9.67 -16.09 -14.32
CA TRP A 154 -9.62 -17.13 -13.29
C TRP A 154 -10.40 -18.38 -13.69
N GLY A 155 -11.59 -18.24 -14.25
CA GLY A 155 -12.40 -19.40 -14.62
C GLY A 155 -11.77 -20.25 -15.72
N ILE A 156 -10.98 -19.65 -16.63
CA ILE A 156 -10.22 -20.37 -17.64
C ILE A 156 -8.93 -20.96 -17.05
N HIS A 157 -8.22 -20.23 -16.19
CA HIS A 157 -7.03 -20.74 -15.48
C HIS A 157 -7.35 -21.97 -14.62
N LEU A 158 -8.55 -22.01 -14.03
CA LEU A 158 -9.07 -23.15 -13.28
C LEU A 158 -9.63 -24.26 -14.17
N SER A 159 -9.66 -24.08 -15.50
CA SER A 159 -10.14 -25.08 -16.46
C SER A 159 -8.99 -26.00 -16.86
N ASN A 160 -9.21 -27.32 -16.75
CA ASN A 160 -8.18 -28.33 -17.00
C ASN A 160 -8.04 -28.68 -18.51
N GLN A 161 -8.18 -27.71 -19.42
CA GLN A 161 -8.19 -27.96 -20.87
C GLN A 161 -6.99 -27.29 -21.58
N GLN A 162 -6.29 -28.03 -22.45
CA GLN A 162 -5.12 -27.54 -23.19
C GLN A 162 -5.40 -26.34 -24.10
N VAL A 163 -6.63 -26.18 -24.56
CA VAL A 163 -7.12 -25.04 -25.37
C VAL A 163 -7.11 -23.73 -24.57
N SER A 164 -7.06 -23.82 -23.23
CA SER A 164 -7.10 -22.69 -22.29
C SER A 164 -5.97 -21.68 -22.48
N LEU A 165 -4.74 -22.13 -22.80
CA LEU A 165 -3.55 -21.29 -22.64
C LEU A 165 -3.56 -20.04 -23.56
N ALA A 166 -3.98 -20.18 -24.82
CA ALA A 166 -4.02 -19.06 -25.75
C ALA A 166 -5.06 -18.02 -25.33
N TYR A 167 -6.23 -18.47 -24.86
CA TYR A 167 -7.26 -17.60 -24.34
C TYR A 167 -6.86 -16.96 -23.01
N GLU A 168 -6.13 -17.67 -22.15
CA GLU A 168 -5.64 -17.17 -20.87
C GLU A 168 -4.67 -16.00 -21.04
N VAL A 169 -3.74 -16.08 -22.01
CA VAL A 169 -2.82 -14.97 -22.34
C VAL A 169 -3.59 -13.73 -22.81
N GLU A 170 -4.57 -13.92 -23.71
CA GLU A 170 -5.41 -12.82 -24.20
C GLU A 170 -6.29 -12.21 -23.08
N LEU A 171 -6.90 -13.05 -22.25
CA LEU A 171 -7.72 -12.61 -21.11
C LEU A 171 -6.89 -11.85 -20.09
N LEU A 172 -5.64 -12.26 -19.85
CA LEU A 172 -4.71 -11.55 -18.99
C LEU A 172 -4.39 -10.16 -19.55
N ALA A 173 -4.05 -10.07 -20.84
CA ALA A 173 -3.77 -8.79 -21.49
C ALA A 173 -4.98 -7.84 -21.41
N ARG A 174 -6.21 -8.35 -21.56
CA ARG A 174 -7.45 -7.59 -21.40
C ARG A 174 -7.72 -7.16 -19.95
N ALA A 175 -7.48 -8.04 -18.98
CA ALA A 175 -7.64 -7.73 -17.56
C ALA A 175 -6.67 -6.61 -17.13
N GLN A 176 -5.39 -6.72 -17.52
CA GLN A 176 -4.38 -5.69 -17.27
C GLN A 176 -4.77 -4.37 -17.92
N SER A 177 -5.06 -4.37 -19.22
CA SER A 177 -5.48 -3.17 -19.95
C SER A 177 -6.70 -2.48 -19.36
N SER A 178 -7.67 -3.24 -18.82
CA SER A 178 -8.90 -2.68 -18.25
C SER A 178 -8.68 -2.09 -16.86
N CYS A 179 -7.80 -2.69 -16.05
CA CYS A 179 -7.45 -2.19 -14.72
C CYS A 179 -6.50 -0.98 -14.79
N SER A 180 -5.63 -0.91 -15.80
CA SER A 180 -4.72 0.23 -16.03
C SER A 180 -5.43 1.51 -16.47
N ARG A 181 -6.65 1.42 -17.03
CA ARG A 181 -7.44 2.60 -17.43
C ARG A 181 -7.95 3.34 -16.19
N GLN A 182 -7.22 4.36 -15.74
CA GLN A 182 -7.56 5.25 -14.62
C GLN A 182 -8.72 6.23 -14.91
N ASN A 183 -9.67 5.87 -15.78
CA ASN A 183 -10.84 6.71 -15.99
C ASN A 183 -11.63 6.78 -14.69
N ALA A 184 -11.96 8.00 -14.25
CA ALA A 184 -12.76 8.24 -13.05
C ALA A 184 -14.04 7.41 -13.11
N LEU A 185 -14.08 6.33 -12.33
CA LEU A 185 -15.24 5.49 -12.21
C LEU A 185 -16.36 6.25 -11.50
N PRO A 186 -17.64 6.02 -11.85
CA PRO A 186 -18.73 6.36 -10.96
C PRO A 186 -18.45 5.75 -9.57
N PRO A 187 -18.74 6.47 -8.48
CA PRO A 187 -18.53 5.97 -7.12
C PRO A 187 -19.26 4.64 -6.85
N ASP A 188 -20.27 4.33 -7.66
CA ASP A 188 -21.12 3.15 -7.61
C ASP A 188 -20.36 1.83 -7.82
N ASN A 189 -19.25 1.85 -8.57
CA ASN A 189 -18.54 0.63 -8.97
C ASN A 189 -17.19 0.44 -8.26
N VAL A 190 -16.91 1.22 -7.21
CA VAL A 190 -15.63 1.14 -6.47
C VAL A 190 -15.38 -0.26 -5.92
N LEU A 191 -16.41 -0.95 -5.43
CA LEU A 191 -16.27 -2.32 -4.91
C LEU A 191 -15.90 -3.33 -6.01
N GLU A 192 -16.50 -3.21 -7.19
CA GLU A 192 -16.17 -4.08 -8.33
C GLU A 192 -14.74 -3.82 -8.83
N TRP A 193 -14.28 -2.56 -8.77
CA TRP A 193 -12.88 -2.23 -9.05
C TRP A 193 -11.93 -2.85 -8.02
N ILE A 194 -12.19 -2.66 -6.73
CA ILE A 194 -11.38 -3.29 -5.66
C ILE A 194 -11.32 -4.81 -5.84
N GLN A 195 -12.46 -5.46 -6.14
CA GLN A 195 -12.48 -6.90 -6.40
C GLN A 195 -11.60 -7.28 -7.59
N SER A 196 -11.65 -6.49 -8.67
CA SER A 196 -10.86 -6.73 -9.88
C SER A 196 -9.36 -6.68 -9.58
N GLU A 197 -8.91 -5.66 -8.85
CA GLU A 197 -7.51 -5.52 -8.42
C GLU A 197 -7.08 -6.67 -7.51
N VAL A 198 -7.95 -7.10 -6.58
CA VAL A 198 -7.70 -8.26 -5.71
C VAL A 198 -7.53 -9.53 -6.53
N LEU A 199 -8.45 -9.81 -7.47
CA LEU A 199 -8.40 -11.02 -8.30
C LEU A 199 -7.17 -11.03 -9.21
N LEU A 200 -6.85 -9.90 -9.86
CA LEU A 200 -5.71 -9.80 -10.76
C LEU A 200 -4.39 -9.92 -9.99
N SER A 201 -4.29 -9.28 -8.82
CA SER A 201 -3.14 -9.43 -7.93
C SER A 201 -2.92 -10.88 -7.52
N GLN A 202 -3.97 -11.58 -7.08
CA GLN A 202 -3.90 -13.00 -6.72
C GLN A 202 -3.43 -13.88 -7.88
N TYR A 203 -3.92 -13.60 -9.10
CA TYR A 203 -3.55 -14.37 -10.28
C TYR A 203 -2.06 -14.20 -10.57
N LEU A 204 -1.57 -12.95 -10.56
CA LEU A 204 -0.17 -12.64 -10.80
C LEU A 204 0.74 -13.22 -9.72
N PHE A 205 0.35 -13.21 -8.45
CA PHE A 205 1.09 -13.91 -7.39
C PHE A 205 1.19 -15.40 -7.64
N ARG A 206 0.08 -16.05 -8.04
CA ARG A 206 0.06 -17.47 -8.40
C ARG A 206 0.97 -17.79 -9.58
N CYS A 207 1.07 -16.89 -10.56
CA CYS A 207 1.98 -17.00 -11.69
C CYS A 207 3.42 -16.53 -11.38
N ALA A 208 3.78 -16.30 -10.12
CA ALA A 208 5.08 -15.80 -9.67
C ALA A 208 5.51 -14.43 -10.26
N ARG A 209 4.55 -13.61 -10.72
CA ARG A 209 4.76 -12.23 -11.21
C ARG A 209 4.58 -11.23 -10.06
N SER A 210 5.43 -11.34 -9.03
CA SER A 210 5.23 -10.63 -7.75
C SER A 210 5.25 -9.10 -7.86
N VAL A 211 6.03 -8.51 -8.77
CA VAL A 211 6.11 -7.04 -8.91
C VAL A 211 4.78 -6.47 -9.40
N GLU A 212 4.23 -7.05 -10.46
CA GLU A 212 2.93 -6.65 -11.00
C GLU A 212 1.80 -6.97 -10.03
N ALA A 213 1.87 -8.12 -9.36
CA ALA A 213 0.90 -8.48 -8.34
C ALA A 213 0.82 -7.44 -7.20
N LYS A 214 1.99 -6.96 -6.74
CA LYS A 214 2.09 -5.90 -5.71
C LYS A 214 1.54 -4.57 -6.21
N TYR A 215 1.76 -4.22 -7.47
CA TYR A 215 1.19 -3.00 -8.05
C TYR A 215 -0.33 -3.00 -7.93
N HIS A 216 -0.99 -4.07 -8.38
CA HIS A 216 -2.45 -4.20 -8.28
C HIS A 216 -2.93 -4.23 -6.82
N LEU A 217 -2.21 -4.91 -5.93
CA LEU A 217 -2.54 -4.91 -4.49
C LEU A 217 -2.44 -3.50 -3.87
N ALA A 218 -1.42 -2.73 -4.22
CA ALA A 218 -1.25 -1.35 -3.75
C ALA A 218 -2.37 -0.43 -4.28
N THR A 219 -2.83 -0.65 -5.51
CA THR A 219 -4.01 0.02 -6.07
C THR A 219 -5.26 -0.32 -5.25
N ALA A 220 -5.49 -1.60 -4.92
CA ALA A 220 -6.61 -2.02 -4.08
C ALA A 220 -6.58 -1.36 -2.68
N VAL A 221 -5.42 -1.31 -2.03
CA VAL A 221 -5.21 -0.59 -0.75
C VAL A 221 -5.56 0.89 -0.91
N SER A 222 -5.06 1.53 -1.97
CA SER A 222 -5.31 2.96 -2.23
C SER A 222 -6.80 3.25 -2.46
N LEU A 223 -7.53 2.36 -3.13
CA LEU A 223 -8.98 2.48 -3.35
C LEU A 223 -9.76 2.36 -2.03
N VAL A 224 -9.41 1.38 -1.19
CA VAL A 224 -10.01 1.21 0.15
C VAL A 224 -9.84 2.47 0.99
N LEU A 225 -8.64 3.05 1.01
CA LEU A 225 -8.33 4.24 1.81
C LEU A 225 -8.98 5.51 1.23
N SER A 226 -8.84 5.76 -0.07
CA SER A 226 -9.41 6.96 -0.72
C SER A 226 -10.93 6.98 -0.69
N SER A 227 -11.57 5.80 -0.68
CA SER A 227 -13.02 5.64 -0.55
C SER A 227 -13.48 5.51 0.90
N ARG A 228 -12.56 5.66 1.88
CA ARG A 228 -12.81 5.61 3.33
C ARG A 228 -13.54 4.35 3.78
N LEU A 229 -13.27 3.22 3.13
CA LEU A 229 -13.89 1.93 3.45
C LEU A 229 -13.32 1.31 4.73
N ASN A 230 -12.23 1.86 5.26
CA ASN A 230 -11.56 1.42 6.47
C ASN A 230 -12.20 1.93 7.78
N HIS A 231 -13.27 2.73 7.70
CA HIS A 231 -13.97 3.26 8.87
C HIS A 231 -15.45 2.87 8.83
N ASP A 232 -16.02 2.54 9.99
CA ASP A 232 -17.46 2.30 10.09
C ASP A 232 -18.24 3.62 9.86
N PRO A 233 -19.04 3.72 8.78
CA PRO A 233 -19.80 4.92 8.47
C PRO A 233 -20.86 5.25 9.54
N ARG A 234 -21.22 4.29 10.40
CA ARG A 234 -22.20 4.49 11.48
C ARG A 234 -21.62 5.19 12.71
N ILE A 235 -20.30 5.13 12.89
CA ILE A 235 -19.59 5.66 14.07
C ILE A 235 -18.97 7.03 13.77
N SER A 236 -18.67 7.30 12.50
CA SER A 236 -18.04 8.55 12.06
C SER A 236 -19.03 9.73 12.15
N SER A 237 -18.82 10.63 13.10
CA SER A 237 -19.67 11.80 13.40
C SER A 237 -19.50 12.98 12.42
N SER A 238 -18.59 12.88 11.44
CA SER A 238 -18.36 13.91 10.43
C SER A 238 -19.33 13.76 9.24
N SER A 239 -20.21 14.74 9.05
CA SER A 239 -21.02 15.03 7.86
C SER A 239 -20.97 13.97 6.75
N MET A 240 -22.03 13.15 6.68
CA MET A 240 -22.41 12.25 5.57
C MET A 240 -21.33 12.07 4.48
N PRO A 241 -20.55 10.98 4.48
CA PRO A 241 -19.92 10.57 3.25
C PRO A 241 -21.05 10.13 2.31
N ALA A 242 -20.98 10.60 1.07
CA ALA A 242 -21.87 10.20 -0.01
C ALA A 242 -22.20 8.71 0.08
N ARG A 243 -23.47 8.36 -0.09
CA ARG A 243 -23.99 7.00 -0.08
C ARG A 243 -23.28 6.20 -1.17
N ILE A 244 -22.05 5.73 -0.91
CA ILE A 244 -21.35 4.76 -1.77
C ILE A 244 -22.38 3.64 -1.92
N PRO A 245 -22.77 3.22 -3.13
CA PRO A 245 -23.67 2.08 -3.30
C PRO A 245 -23.03 0.76 -2.86
N GLY A 246 -23.84 -0.28 -2.72
CA GLY A 246 -23.39 -1.62 -2.32
C GLY A 246 -23.65 -1.98 -0.85
N ASP A 247 -23.68 -3.27 -0.55
CA ASP A 247 -23.98 -3.78 0.79
C ASP A 247 -22.85 -3.39 1.76
N LEU A 248 -23.22 -2.96 2.98
CA LEU A 248 -22.25 -2.64 4.05
C LEU A 248 -21.35 -3.84 4.35
N ARG A 249 -21.89 -5.06 4.22
CA ARG A 249 -21.13 -6.30 4.34
C ARG A 249 -19.98 -6.38 3.32
N GLU A 250 -20.28 -6.15 2.06
CA GLU A 250 -19.30 -6.28 0.96
C GLU A 250 -18.16 -5.27 1.14
N ARG A 251 -18.46 -4.07 1.63
CA ARG A 251 -17.44 -3.05 1.97
C ARG A 251 -16.52 -3.51 3.08
N PHE A 252 -17.10 -4.03 4.16
CA PHE A 252 -16.31 -4.51 5.29
C PHE A 252 -15.44 -5.69 4.87
N GLN A 253 -15.99 -6.62 4.09
CA GLN A 253 -15.22 -7.74 3.55
C GLN A 253 -14.11 -7.28 2.61
N ALA A 254 -14.37 -6.33 1.71
CA ALA A 254 -13.36 -5.77 0.81
C ALA A 254 -12.16 -5.21 1.59
N CYS A 255 -12.42 -4.37 2.61
CA CYS A 255 -11.36 -3.79 3.43
C CYS A 255 -10.54 -4.87 4.16
N TRP A 256 -11.22 -5.83 4.80
CA TRP A 256 -10.56 -6.91 5.53
C TRP A 256 -9.74 -7.84 4.63
N ILE A 257 -10.25 -8.19 3.45
CA ILE A 257 -9.55 -9.02 2.47
C ILE A 257 -8.31 -8.31 1.94
N VAL A 258 -8.44 -7.04 1.53
CA VAL A 258 -7.30 -6.26 1.04
C VAL A 258 -6.22 -6.14 2.11
N SER A 259 -6.60 -5.92 3.36
CA SER A 259 -5.68 -5.89 4.51
C SER A 259 -4.98 -7.23 4.74
N ALA A 260 -5.74 -8.33 4.76
CA ALA A 260 -5.17 -9.66 4.94
C ALA A 260 -4.19 -10.03 3.81
N LEU A 261 -4.51 -9.68 2.57
CA LEU A 261 -3.63 -9.90 1.42
C LEU A 261 -2.37 -9.04 1.46
N ASN A 262 -2.51 -7.75 1.78
CA ASN A 262 -1.38 -6.87 2.02
C ASN A 262 -0.42 -7.48 3.05
N ASN A 263 -0.93 -7.82 4.23
CA ASN A 263 -0.14 -8.38 5.33
C ASN A 263 0.51 -9.73 4.94
N SER A 264 -0.20 -10.57 4.19
CA SER A 264 0.33 -11.88 3.77
C SER A 264 1.48 -11.76 2.76
N TRP A 265 1.47 -10.76 1.88
CA TRP A 265 2.50 -10.62 0.85
C TRP A 265 3.64 -9.67 1.23
N THR A 266 3.40 -8.70 2.11
CA THR A 266 4.46 -7.87 2.70
C THR A 266 5.42 -8.71 3.52
N THR A 267 4.88 -9.66 4.30
CA THR A 267 5.66 -10.63 5.07
C THR A 267 6.54 -11.53 4.20
N VAL A 268 6.00 -12.11 3.13
CA VAL A 268 6.74 -13.03 2.24
C VAL A 268 7.91 -12.34 1.53
N HIS A 269 7.79 -11.04 1.25
CA HIS A 269 8.76 -10.31 0.45
C HIS A 269 9.65 -9.36 1.26
N GLY A 270 9.55 -9.34 2.59
CA GLY A 270 10.30 -8.42 3.45
C GLY A 270 10.06 -6.94 3.12
N SER A 271 8.88 -6.61 2.58
CA SER A 271 8.50 -5.24 2.22
C SER A 271 7.66 -4.64 3.34
N PRO A 272 7.74 -3.32 3.61
CA PRO A 272 6.87 -2.68 4.60
C PRO A 272 5.39 -2.77 4.17
N SER A 273 4.50 -2.85 5.15
CA SER A 273 3.05 -2.84 4.92
C SER A 273 2.61 -1.55 4.23
N PHE A 274 1.73 -1.64 3.22
CA PHE A 274 1.10 -0.45 2.61
C PHE A 274 0.11 0.24 3.54
N LEU A 275 -0.43 -0.51 4.51
CA LEU A 275 -1.21 0.04 5.62
C LEU A 275 -0.20 0.47 6.69
N ALA A 276 0.18 1.75 6.67
CA ALA A 276 0.99 2.34 7.72
C ALA A 276 0.23 2.30 9.05
N SER A 277 0.96 2.30 10.18
CA SER A 277 0.37 2.43 11.52
C SER A 277 -0.20 3.83 11.82
N ASP A 278 -0.50 4.63 10.79
CA ASP A 278 -1.08 5.96 10.92
C ASP A 278 -2.59 5.88 11.13
N GLU A 279 -3.18 6.86 11.81
CA GLU A 279 -4.61 6.88 12.14
C GLU A 279 -5.50 6.81 10.89
N ARG A 280 -5.03 7.39 9.77
CA ARG A 280 -5.79 7.43 8.51
C ARG A 280 -5.87 6.09 7.79
N SER A 281 -4.90 5.21 7.98
CA SER A 281 -4.85 3.86 7.40
C SER A 281 -5.33 2.78 8.36
N ARG A 282 -5.67 3.15 9.60
CA ARG A 282 -6.25 2.23 10.58
C ARG A 282 -7.56 1.64 10.07
N ILE A 283 -7.80 0.37 10.38
CA ILE A 283 -9.02 -0.35 10.05
C ILE A 283 -9.90 -0.41 11.30
N ASP A 284 -10.91 0.46 11.33
CA ASP A 284 -11.90 0.58 12.39
C ASP A 284 -13.23 -0.02 11.93
N LEU A 285 -13.22 -1.34 11.74
CA LEU A 285 -14.36 -2.14 11.28
C LEU A 285 -14.63 -3.30 12.23
N PRO A 286 -15.89 -3.75 12.38
CA PRO A 286 -16.17 -5.01 13.09
C PRO A 286 -15.59 -6.20 12.31
N TRP A 287 -15.30 -7.29 13.00
CA TRP A 287 -14.88 -8.54 12.35
C TRP A 287 -15.94 -9.02 11.33
N PRO A 288 -15.52 -9.65 10.22
CA PRO A 288 -16.45 -10.31 9.32
C PRO A 288 -17.27 -11.36 10.07
N VAL A 289 -18.59 -11.28 9.96
CA VAL A 289 -19.48 -12.29 10.51
C VAL A 289 -19.81 -13.26 9.39
N GLU A 290 -19.44 -14.53 9.57
CA GLU A 290 -19.95 -15.61 8.71
C GLU A 290 -21.41 -15.84 9.06
N GLU A 291 -22.28 -16.01 8.05
CA GLU A 291 -23.68 -16.33 8.29
C GLU A 291 -23.73 -17.57 9.20
N PRO A 292 -24.31 -17.50 10.42
CA PRO A 292 -24.76 -18.73 11.05
C PRO A 292 -25.81 -19.33 10.11
N ASN A 293 -25.86 -20.67 9.99
CA ASN A 293 -26.90 -21.40 9.25
C ASN A 293 -28.30 -21.13 9.85
N VAL A 294 -28.81 -19.90 9.73
CA VAL A 294 -30.11 -19.48 10.22
C VAL A 294 -31.02 -19.51 9.01
N SER A 295 -31.96 -20.45 9.03
CA SER A 295 -33.02 -20.54 8.03
C SER A 295 -33.72 -19.16 7.90
N PRO A 296 -34.13 -18.75 6.68
CA PRO A 296 -34.66 -17.41 6.39
C PRO A 296 -35.95 -17.02 7.16
N HIS A 297 -36.50 -17.91 7.99
CA HIS A 297 -37.74 -17.73 8.73
C HIS A 297 -37.59 -17.04 10.11
N HIS A 298 -36.37 -16.72 10.57
CA HIS A 298 -36.15 -16.10 11.89
C HIS A 298 -35.77 -14.60 11.85
N VAL A 299 -36.12 -13.88 10.79
CA VAL A 299 -36.07 -12.40 10.81
C VAL A 299 -37.28 -11.88 11.58
N ARG A 300 -37.12 -11.62 12.89
CA ARG A 300 -38.17 -10.95 13.68
C ARG A 300 -38.22 -9.47 13.29
N LEU A 301 -39.35 -9.06 12.72
CA LEU A 301 -39.71 -7.66 12.52
C LEU A 301 -39.90 -6.98 13.89
N SER A 302 -39.23 -5.85 14.11
CA SER A 302 -39.54 -4.95 15.24
C SER A 302 -40.85 -4.21 14.95
N ALA A 303 -41.59 -3.86 16.01
CA ALA A 303 -42.87 -3.16 15.98
C ALA A 303 -42.84 -1.79 15.27
N ASN A 304 -41.66 -1.29 14.89
CA ASN A 304 -41.46 0.00 14.23
C ASN A 304 -41.24 -0.13 12.71
N GLY A 305 -41.42 -1.31 12.11
CA GLY A 305 -41.37 -1.50 10.65
C GLY A 305 -39.98 -1.36 10.01
N VAL A 306 -38.92 -1.15 10.80
CA VAL A 306 -37.54 -1.17 10.31
C VAL A 306 -37.04 -2.62 10.41
N ALA A 307 -36.70 -3.21 9.26
CA ALA A 307 -36.02 -4.50 9.21
C ALA A 307 -34.66 -4.37 9.92
N LEU A 308 -34.55 -4.94 11.12
CA LEU A 308 -33.26 -5.11 11.78
C LEU A 308 -32.54 -6.25 11.05
N SER A 309 -31.79 -5.91 10.02
CA SER A 309 -30.85 -6.84 9.40
C SER A 309 -29.62 -7.02 10.31
N TRP A 310 -29.27 -8.29 10.51
CA TRP A 310 -28.02 -8.80 11.09
C TRP A 310 -27.84 -8.73 12.61
N PRO A 311 -27.77 -9.88 13.33
CA PRO A 311 -27.39 -9.88 14.73
C PRO A 311 -25.87 -9.66 14.86
N PHE A 312 -25.51 -8.59 15.55
CA PHE A 312 -24.17 -8.27 16.03
C PHE A 312 -23.60 -9.42 16.88
N LEU A 313 -22.44 -9.95 16.51
CA LEU A 313 -21.48 -10.50 17.47
C LEU A 313 -20.52 -9.37 17.86
N GLN A 314 -21.02 -8.45 18.69
CA GLN A 314 -20.17 -7.51 19.42
C GLN A 314 -20.78 -7.40 20.82
N PRO A 315 -19.98 -7.50 21.90
CA PRO A 315 -20.48 -7.23 23.24
C PRO A 315 -21.16 -5.87 23.26
N GLN A 316 -22.39 -5.82 23.77
CA GLN A 316 -23.25 -4.64 23.74
C GLN A 316 -22.48 -3.38 24.22
N GLY A 317 -22.35 -2.39 23.34
CA GLY A 317 -21.94 -1.03 23.72
C GLY A 317 -20.52 -0.58 23.39
N ALA A 318 -19.64 -1.43 22.86
CA ALA A 318 -18.31 -0.98 22.43
C ALA A 318 -18.31 -0.58 20.93
N PRO A 319 -17.93 0.67 20.57
CA PRO A 319 -17.72 1.02 19.17
C PRO A 319 -16.64 0.11 18.56
N ALA A 320 -16.75 -0.19 17.26
CA ALA A 320 -15.79 -0.96 16.46
C ALA A 320 -14.45 -0.23 16.23
N SER A 321 -14.04 0.61 17.18
CA SER A 321 -12.75 1.28 17.18
C SER A 321 -11.66 0.30 17.60
N HIS A 322 -10.52 0.38 16.93
CA HIS A 322 -9.30 -0.35 17.30
C HIS A 322 -9.48 -1.88 17.27
N THR A 323 -10.27 -2.41 16.34
CA THR A 323 -10.53 -3.87 16.26
C THR A 323 -9.23 -4.67 16.15
N LEU A 324 -8.34 -4.26 15.24
CA LEU A 324 -7.07 -4.93 15.04
C LEU A 324 -6.13 -4.74 16.25
N ASP A 325 -6.02 -3.52 16.77
CA ASP A 325 -5.12 -3.22 17.90
C ASP A 325 -5.55 -3.98 19.16
N LYS A 326 -6.85 -4.05 19.45
CA LYS A 326 -7.40 -4.84 20.57
C LYS A 326 -7.04 -6.31 20.44
N PHE A 327 -7.22 -6.88 19.24
CA PHE A 327 -6.87 -8.28 18.97
C PHE A 327 -5.37 -8.55 19.15
N LEU A 328 -4.50 -7.71 18.56
CA LEU A 328 -3.04 -7.85 18.69
C LEU A 328 -2.54 -7.59 20.12
N SER A 329 -3.32 -6.86 20.94
CA SER A 329 -3.05 -6.64 22.37
C SER A 329 -3.62 -7.74 23.28
N GLY A 330 -4.24 -8.78 22.72
CA GLY A 330 -4.76 -9.91 23.48
C GLY A 330 -6.12 -9.69 24.15
N PHE A 331 -6.90 -8.68 23.74
CA PHE A 331 -8.28 -8.56 24.21
C PHE A 331 -9.11 -9.76 23.70
N PRO A 332 -9.96 -10.36 24.55
CA PRO A 332 -10.78 -11.49 24.14
C PRO A 332 -11.80 -11.07 23.08
N ASP A 333 -11.93 -11.89 22.04
CA ASP A 333 -12.93 -11.74 21.00
C ASP A 333 -13.43 -13.12 20.53
N ASP A 334 -14.74 -13.26 20.29
CA ASP A 334 -15.37 -14.54 19.96
C ASP A 334 -15.47 -14.82 18.44
N ALA A 335 -14.84 -13.99 17.60
CA ALA A 335 -15.01 -14.08 16.15
C ALA A 335 -14.14 -15.21 15.58
N THR A 336 -14.80 -16.31 15.19
CA THR A 336 -14.17 -17.59 14.80
C THR A 336 -14.48 -18.05 13.37
N GLY A 337 -15.14 -17.22 12.56
CA GLY A 337 -15.41 -17.54 11.17
C GLY A 337 -14.12 -17.79 10.36
N SER A 338 -14.14 -18.73 9.42
CA SER A 338 -12.99 -19.07 8.55
C SER A 338 -12.32 -17.85 7.93
N THR A 339 -13.09 -16.91 7.40
CA THR A 339 -12.59 -15.66 6.82
C THR A 339 -11.89 -14.81 7.87
N THR A 340 -12.51 -14.66 9.04
CA THR A 340 -11.95 -13.92 10.18
C THR A 340 -10.67 -14.55 10.70
N LEU A 341 -10.62 -15.88 10.79
CA LEU A 341 -9.42 -16.61 11.19
C LEU A 341 -8.28 -16.39 10.20
N ARG A 342 -8.54 -16.37 8.89
CA ARG A 342 -7.51 -16.04 7.88
C ARG A 342 -6.97 -14.62 8.05
N ILE A 343 -7.85 -13.65 8.31
CA ILE A 343 -7.46 -12.25 8.53
C ILE A 343 -6.60 -12.14 9.80
N LYS A 344 -7.04 -12.74 10.90
CA LYS A 344 -6.30 -12.78 12.17
C LYS A 344 -4.93 -13.42 12.00
N ALA A 345 -4.86 -14.55 11.29
CA ALA A 345 -3.59 -15.23 11.01
C ALA A 345 -2.63 -14.34 10.19
N ALA A 346 -3.14 -13.65 9.16
CA ALA A 346 -2.34 -12.71 8.37
C ALA A 346 -1.81 -11.54 9.22
N ALA A 347 -2.64 -10.99 10.11
CA ALA A 347 -2.25 -9.93 11.02
C ALA A 347 -1.18 -10.36 12.03
N LEU A 348 -1.38 -11.51 12.70
CA LEU A 348 -0.39 -12.07 13.63
C LEU A 348 0.94 -12.36 12.94
N ARG A 349 0.90 -12.92 11.71
CA ARG A 349 2.11 -13.18 10.93
C ARG A 349 2.88 -11.89 10.63
N GLN A 350 2.18 -10.83 10.23
CA GLN A 350 2.81 -9.53 9.99
C GLN A 350 3.41 -8.93 11.26
N GLN A 351 2.70 -8.99 12.39
CA GLN A 351 3.21 -8.49 13.68
C GLN A 351 4.45 -9.27 14.13
N ALA A 352 4.45 -10.60 14.00
CA ALA A 352 5.59 -11.44 14.37
C ALA A 352 6.85 -11.09 13.54
N ILE A 353 6.70 -10.83 12.24
CA ILE A 353 7.83 -10.42 11.39
C ILE A 353 8.31 -9.01 11.77
N GLN A 354 7.40 -8.07 12.04
CA GLN A 354 7.77 -6.73 12.47
C GLN A 354 8.59 -6.76 13.76
N ILE A 355 8.13 -7.51 14.78
CA ILE A 355 8.87 -7.71 16.03
C ILE A 355 10.24 -8.34 15.74
N GLY A 356 10.30 -9.33 14.85
CA GLY A 356 11.56 -9.96 14.45
C GLY A 356 12.55 -9.03 13.74
N LEU A 357 12.06 -8.06 12.97
CA LEU A 357 12.89 -7.04 12.31
C LEU A 357 13.39 -5.96 13.28
N GLU A 358 12.59 -5.64 14.29
CA GLU A 358 12.93 -4.67 15.34
C GLU A 358 13.80 -5.30 16.46
N PHE A 359 13.88 -6.64 16.50
CA PHE A 359 14.67 -7.35 17.49
C PHE A 359 16.17 -7.19 17.24
N ASP A 360 16.81 -6.40 18.10
CA ASP A 360 18.27 -6.29 18.17
C ASP A 360 18.81 -7.18 19.30
N PRO A 361 19.51 -8.28 18.99
CA PRO A 361 20.07 -9.18 20.00
C PRO A 361 21.19 -8.54 20.84
N SER A 362 21.69 -7.37 20.45
CA SER A 362 22.73 -6.60 21.16
C SER A 362 22.16 -5.49 22.06
N ALA A 363 20.86 -5.20 21.96
CA ALA A 363 20.19 -4.31 22.88
C ALA A 363 20.09 -4.99 24.25
N SER A 364 20.85 -4.49 25.24
CA SER A 364 20.75 -4.94 26.63
C SER A 364 19.29 -4.89 27.08
N GLU A 365 18.77 -6.01 27.61
CA GLU A 365 17.43 -6.07 28.18
C GLU A 365 17.18 -4.88 29.11
N PRO A 366 16.11 -4.08 28.92
CA PRO A 366 15.66 -3.23 30.00
C PRO A 366 15.21 -4.15 31.14
N ALA A 367 15.81 -3.99 32.32
CA ALA A 367 15.46 -4.76 33.51
C ALA A 367 13.97 -4.59 33.83
N VAL A 368 13.12 -5.51 33.36
CA VAL A 368 11.72 -5.59 33.75
C VAL A 368 11.69 -6.26 35.12
N THR A 369 11.83 -5.45 36.18
CA THR A 369 11.49 -5.88 37.53
C THR A 369 10.00 -6.14 37.61
N PHE A 370 9.59 -7.41 37.49
CA PHE A 370 8.27 -7.85 37.91
C PHE A 370 8.19 -7.79 39.44
N ALA A 371 7.66 -6.68 39.95
CA ALA A 371 7.20 -6.61 41.33
C ALA A 371 5.89 -7.41 41.43
N PHE A 372 5.95 -8.62 41.96
CA PHE A 372 4.75 -9.32 42.42
C PHE A 372 4.23 -8.64 43.70
N PRO A 373 2.97 -8.17 43.74
CA PRO A 373 2.37 -7.73 44.99
C PRO A 373 2.16 -8.95 45.90
N ARG A 374 2.52 -8.78 47.18
CA ARG A 374 2.32 -9.77 48.25
C ARG A 374 0.86 -9.91 48.64
#